data_AF-A0A965P3C7-F1
#
_entry.id   AF-A0A965P3C7-F1
#
_cell.length_a   1.000
_cell.length_b   1.000
_cell.length_c   1.000
_cell.angle_alpha   90.00
_cell.angle_beta   90.00
_cell.angle_gamma   90.00
#
_symmetry.space_group_name_H-M   'P 1'
#
loop_
_entity.id
_entity.type
_entity.pdbx_description
1 polymer ?
#
loop_
_entity_poly.entity_id
_entity_poly.type
_entity_poly.pdbx_seq_one_letter_code
_entity_poly.pdbx_strand_id
1 'polypeptide(L)'
;MSEDIVTPTWATVRALKEENQRLREELEALRETSLTAREAQTVRLMLRLKQPRIQATILGRLWRGRNASVVTIAQLMSALYGDNPNGVDDKIVPVYVCKIRRQFGRDCILTVHGTGYKLAAEFAAQLTDILQDATPARAA
;
A
#
# COMPACT_ATOMS: atom_id res chain seq x y z
N MET A 1 -45.81 27.18 -12.87
CA MET A 1 -44.93 26.07 -13.27
C MET A 1 -45.00 25.06 -12.14
N SER A 2 -45.93 24.12 -12.21
CA SER A 2 -46.09 23.10 -11.17
C SER A 2 -45.20 21.92 -11.55
N GLU A 3 -44.22 21.61 -10.71
CA GLU A 3 -43.44 20.37 -10.82
C GLU A 3 -44.36 19.21 -10.44
N ASP A 4 -44.61 18.31 -11.39
CA ASP A 4 -45.29 17.05 -11.14
C ASP A 4 -44.43 16.22 -10.17
N ILE A 5 -44.83 16.17 -8.90
CA ILE A 5 -44.29 15.24 -7.93
C ILE A 5 -44.83 13.86 -8.31
N VAL A 6 -44.07 13.16 -9.16
CA VAL A 6 -44.35 11.75 -9.50
C VAL A 6 -44.18 10.92 -8.24
N THR A 7 -45.27 10.66 -7.53
CA THR A 7 -45.26 9.74 -6.39
C THR A 7 -45.04 8.33 -6.93
N PRO A 8 -43.90 7.67 -6.60
CA PRO A 8 -43.64 6.33 -7.08
C PRO A 8 -44.73 5.39 -6.55
N THR A 9 -45.29 4.57 -7.44
CA THR A 9 -46.26 3.56 -7.02
C THR A 9 -45.60 2.59 -6.05
N TRP A 10 -46.39 2.01 -5.15
CA TRP A 10 -45.91 1.05 -4.15
C TRP A 10 -45.16 -0.13 -4.79
N ALA A 11 -45.55 -0.53 -6.00
CA ALA A 11 -44.86 -1.54 -6.81
C ALA A 11 -43.43 -1.12 -7.21
N THR A 12 -43.24 0.14 -7.62
CA THR A 12 -41.93 0.71 -7.95
C THR A 12 -41.04 0.79 -6.71
N VAL A 13 -41.61 1.15 -5.55
CA VAL A 13 -40.87 1.20 -4.27
C VAL A 13 -40.45 -0.20 -3.82
N ARG A 14 -41.29 -1.23 -3.99
CA ARG A 14 -40.95 -2.63 -3.68
C ARG A 14 -39.81 -3.12 -4.57
N ALA A 15 -39.93 -2.93 -5.89
CA ALA A 15 -38.90 -3.33 -6.85
C ALA A 15 -37.56 -2.64 -6.58
N LEU A 16 -37.58 -1.33 -6.30
CA LEU A 16 -36.37 -0.58 -5.94
C LEU A 16 -35.72 -1.06 -4.63
N LYS A 17 -36.51 -1.51 -3.66
CA LYS A 17 -35.99 -2.08 -2.41
C LYS A 17 -35.34 -3.44 -2.62
N GLU A 18 -35.97 -4.30 -3.42
CA GLU A 18 -35.42 -5.62 -3.78
C GLU A 18 -34.12 -5.47 -4.59
N GLU A 19 -34.07 -4.53 -5.52
CA GLU A 19 -32.86 -4.25 -6.29
C GLU A 19 -31.75 -3.63 -5.44
N ASN A 20 -32.08 -2.72 -4.52
CA ASN A 20 -31.11 -2.20 -3.55
C ASN A 20 -30.57 -3.29 -2.62
N GLN A 21 -31.42 -4.21 -2.18
CA GLN A 21 -31.03 -5.34 -1.34
C GLN A 21 -30.03 -6.24 -2.10
N ARG A 22 -30.37 -6.62 -3.33
CA ARG A 22 -29.49 -7.41 -4.20
C ARG A 22 -28.14 -6.73 -4.46
N LEU A 23 -28.15 -5.43 -4.79
CA LEU A 23 -26.91 -4.69 -5.04
C LEU A 23 -26.01 -4.62 -3.80
N ARG A 24 -26.59 -4.55 -2.59
CA ARG A 24 -25.82 -4.58 -1.35
C ARG A 24 -25.17 -5.93 -1.10
N GLU A 25 -25.91 -7.01 -1.32
CA GLU A 25 -25.40 -8.38 -1.19
C GLU A 25 -24.29 -8.67 -2.22
N GLU A 26 -24.45 -8.19 -3.46
CA GLU A 26 -23.43 -8.28 -4.51
C GLU A 26 -22.17 -7.48 -4.15
N LEU A 27 -22.34 -6.26 -3.60
CA LEU A 27 -21.22 -5.46 -3.10
C LEU A 27 -20.49 -6.11 -1.93
N GLU A 28 -21.22 -6.78 -1.03
CA GLU A 28 -20.65 -7.47 0.12
C GLU A 28 -19.84 -8.70 -0.31
N ALA A 29 -20.39 -9.52 -1.22
CA ALA A 29 -19.69 -10.67 -1.80
C ALA A 29 -18.43 -10.25 -2.60
N LEU A 30 -18.52 -9.17 -3.37
CA LEU A 30 -17.38 -8.58 -4.09
C LEU A 30 -16.31 -8.04 -3.13
N ARG A 31 -16.72 -7.43 -2.01
CA ARG A 31 -15.79 -6.96 -0.97
C ARG A 31 -15.07 -8.13 -0.31
N GLU A 32 -15.77 -9.19 0.03
CA GLU A 32 -15.21 -10.37 0.71
C GLU A 32 -14.22 -11.15 -0.18
N THR A 33 -14.56 -11.36 -1.45
CA THR A 33 -13.64 -11.96 -2.45
C THR A 33 -12.42 -11.06 -2.71
N SER A 34 -12.61 -9.74 -2.72
CA SER A 34 -11.49 -8.80 -2.85
C SER A 34 -10.60 -8.81 -1.60
N LEU A 35 -11.17 -8.87 -0.39
CA LEU A 35 -10.43 -8.97 0.87
C LEU A 35 -9.53 -10.22 0.92
N THR A 36 -10.07 -11.38 0.56
CA THR A 36 -9.29 -12.64 0.52
C THR A 36 -8.18 -12.60 -0.55
N ALA A 37 -8.44 -12.03 -1.72
CA ALA A 37 -7.40 -11.82 -2.74
C ALA A 37 -6.31 -10.82 -2.27
N ARG A 38 -6.69 -9.77 -1.52
CA ARG A 38 -5.80 -8.72 -0.99
C ARG A 38 -4.88 -9.22 0.11
N GLU A 39 -5.43 -9.98 1.07
CA GLU A 39 -4.65 -10.61 2.13
C GLU A 39 -3.63 -11.59 1.52
N ALA A 40 -4.06 -12.38 0.53
CA ALA A 40 -3.17 -13.26 -0.21
C ALA A 40 -2.07 -12.48 -0.97
N GLN A 41 -2.37 -11.31 -1.55
CA GLN A 41 -1.39 -10.46 -2.26
C GLN A 41 -0.33 -9.89 -1.32
N THR A 42 -0.74 -9.34 -0.17
CA THR A 42 0.16 -8.75 0.84
C THR A 42 1.03 -9.83 1.48
N VAL A 43 0.44 -10.95 1.87
CA VAL A 43 1.15 -12.11 2.41
C VAL A 43 2.11 -12.67 1.35
N ARG A 44 1.73 -12.76 0.08
CA ARG A 44 2.62 -13.18 -1.01
C ARG A 44 3.80 -12.23 -1.21
N LEU A 45 3.59 -10.92 -1.06
CA LEU A 45 4.65 -9.91 -1.06
C LEU A 45 5.62 -10.10 0.12
N MET A 46 5.08 -10.29 1.33
CA MET A 46 5.88 -10.56 2.53
C MET A 46 6.64 -11.89 2.46
N LEU A 47 6.03 -12.95 1.93
CA LEU A 47 6.63 -14.28 1.77
C LEU A 47 7.73 -14.30 0.70
N ARG A 48 7.68 -13.40 -0.29
CA ARG A 48 8.74 -13.27 -1.29
C ARG A 48 9.98 -12.56 -0.75
N LEU A 49 9.84 -11.76 0.31
CA LEU A 49 10.96 -11.07 0.94
C LEU A 49 11.86 -12.09 1.65
N LYS A 50 13.14 -12.21 1.22
CA LYS A 50 14.12 -13.05 1.94
C LYS A 50 14.36 -12.57 3.38
N GLN A 51 14.15 -11.28 3.64
CA GLN A 51 14.30 -10.65 4.96
C GLN A 51 13.13 -9.69 5.21
N PRO A 52 11.94 -10.23 5.52
CA PRO A 52 10.68 -9.48 5.46
C PRO A 52 10.67 -8.26 6.37
N ARG A 53 11.18 -8.37 7.60
CA ARG A 53 11.23 -7.25 8.56
C ARG A 53 12.08 -6.08 8.05
N ILE A 54 13.34 -6.36 7.69
CA ILE A 54 14.29 -5.33 7.25
C ILE A 54 13.84 -4.69 5.94
N GLN A 55 13.43 -5.50 4.96
CA GLN A 55 13.04 -5.00 3.65
C GLN A 55 11.71 -4.22 3.72
N ALA A 56 10.74 -4.67 4.53
CA ALA A 56 9.52 -3.91 4.78
C ALA A 56 9.80 -2.59 5.51
N THR A 57 10.75 -2.54 6.46
CA THR A 57 11.13 -1.29 7.12
C THR A 57 11.72 -0.27 6.13
N ILE A 58 12.64 -0.69 5.27
CA ILE A 58 13.20 0.19 4.23
C ILE A 58 12.10 0.67 3.29
N LEU A 59 11.30 -0.24 2.74
CA LEU A 59 10.20 0.11 1.83
C LEU A 59 9.19 1.04 2.49
N GLY A 60 8.79 0.76 3.73
CA GLY A 60 7.84 1.58 4.48
C GLY A 60 8.40 2.96 4.85
N ARG A 61 9.72 3.10 5.05
CA ARG A 61 10.35 4.42 5.24
C ARG A 61 10.41 5.21 3.93
N LEU A 62 10.81 4.57 2.83
CA LEU A 62 10.83 5.18 1.50
C LEU A 62 9.43 5.58 1.02
N TRP A 63 8.43 4.74 1.26
CA TRP A 63 7.04 5.01 0.89
C TRP A 63 6.43 6.18 1.68
N ARG A 64 6.77 6.34 2.97
CA ARG A 64 6.38 7.54 3.74
C ARG A 64 7.05 8.81 3.21
N GLY A 65 8.27 8.71 2.67
CA GLY A 65 8.99 9.81 2.03
C GLY A 65 8.65 10.05 0.55
N ARG A 66 7.71 9.29 -0.03
CA ARG A 66 7.49 9.22 -1.48
C ARG A 66 7.18 10.56 -2.16
N ASN A 67 6.64 11.53 -1.43
CA ASN A 67 6.14 12.78 -2.01
C ASN A 67 7.22 13.80 -2.43
N ALA A 68 8.49 13.68 -1.99
CA ALA A 68 9.58 14.51 -2.54
C ALA A 68 10.96 14.24 -1.92
N SER A 69 11.03 13.77 -0.67
CA SER A 69 12.29 13.74 0.08
C SER A 69 13.13 12.52 -0.24
N VAL A 70 14.43 12.76 -0.51
CA VAL A 70 15.43 11.69 -0.46
C VAL A 70 15.47 11.18 0.98
N VAL A 71 15.35 9.88 1.17
CA VAL A 71 15.58 9.28 2.49
C VAL A 71 17.07 9.00 2.61
N THR A 72 17.71 9.59 3.60
CA THR A 72 19.16 9.44 3.79
C THR A 72 19.51 8.05 4.32
N ILE A 73 20.76 7.64 4.14
CA ILE A 73 21.28 6.39 4.73
C ILE A 73 21.11 6.43 6.26
N ALA A 74 21.42 7.55 6.90
CA ALA A 74 21.24 7.73 8.35
C ALA A 74 19.77 7.54 8.79
N GLN A 75 18.80 8.05 8.03
CA GLN A 75 17.38 7.84 8.33
C GLN A 75 16.95 6.39 8.16
N LEU A 76 17.54 5.66 7.20
CA LEU A 76 17.30 4.23 7.04
C LEU A 76 17.96 3.42 8.16
N MET A 77 19.17 3.78 8.57
CA MET A 77 19.87 3.16 9.70
C MET A 77 19.11 3.36 11.01
N SER A 78 18.66 4.58 11.30
CA SER A 78 17.82 4.87 12.47
C SER A 78 16.50 4.10 12.43
N ALA A 79 15.86 3.96 11.25
CA ALA A 79 14.65 3.16 11.13
C ALA A 79 14.89 1.65 11.34
N LEU A 80 16.07 1.14 10.98
CA LEU A 80 16.41 -0.28 11.08
C LEU A 80 16.91 -0.67 12.47
N TYR A 81 17.71 0.18 13.11
CA TYR A 81 18.47 -0.14 14.31
C TYR A 81 18.27 0.84 15.47
N GLY A 82 17.44 1.88 15.30
CA GLY A 82 17.27 2.95 16.29
C GLY A 82 18.47 3.90 16.33
N ASP A 83 18.53 4.74 17.37
CA ASP A 83 19.55 5.79 17.49
C ASP A 83 20.94 5.28 17.88
N ASN A 84 21.04 4.01 18.29
CA ASN A 84 22.32 3.35 18.56
C ASN A 84 22.44 2.05 17.75
N PRO A 85 23.07 2.09 16.56
CA PRO A 85 23.17 0.93 15.69
C PRO A 85 24.16 -0.15 16.16
N ASN A 86 24.64 -0.12 17.41
CA ASN A 86 25.49 -1.18 18.02
C ASN A 86 26.63 -1.68 17.11
N GLY A 87 27.33 -0.76 16.43
CA GLY A 87 28.47 -1.10 15.56
C GLY A 87 28.12 -1.64 14.17
N VAL A 88 26.87 -1.54 13.73
CA VAL A 88 26.48 -1.90 12.35
C VAL A 88 26.92 -0.81 11.37
N ASP A 89 27.69 -1.21 10.35
CA ASP A 89 28.16 -0.34 9.26
C ASP A 89 27.01 0.10 8.34
N ASP A 90 26.98 1.39 7.98
CA ASP A 90 25.95 2.00 7.13
C ASP A 90 25.95 1.45 5.68
N LYS A 91 27.05 0.82 5.25
CA LYS A 91 27.17 0.07 4.00
C LYS A 91 26.22 -1.12 3.91
N ILE A 92 25.62 -1.54 5.02
CA ILE A 92 24.57 -2.57 4.99
C ILE A 92 23.33 -2.12 4.23
N VAL A 93 23.02 -0.82 4.22
CA VAL A 93 21.83 -0.28 3.53
C VAL A 93 21.87 -0.56 2.02
N PRO A 94 22.96 -0.26 1.29
CA PRO A 94 23.13 -0.68 -0.11
C PRO A 94 22.88 -2.18 -0.35
N VAL A 95 23.31 -3.06 0.57
CA VAL A 95 23.10 -4.51 0.46
C VAL A 95 21.61 -4.84 0.50
N TYR A 96 20.86 -4.24 1.41
CA TYR A 96 19.41 -4.45 1.48
C TYR A 96 18.68 -3.84 0.28
N VAL A 97 19.06 -2.64 -0.17
CA VAL A 97 18.51 -2.02 -1.39
C VAL A 97 18.76 -2.91 -2.62
N CYS A 98 19.96 -3.49 -2.74
CA CYS A 98 20.29 -4.44 -3.81
C CYS A 98 19.37 -5.68 -3.77
N LYS A 99 19.12 -6.23 -2.58
CA LYS A 99 18.19 -7.37 -2.41
C LYS A 99 16.76 -7.00 -2.80
N ILE A 100 16.28 -5.81 -2.41
CA ILE A 100 14.94 -5.32 -2.78
C ILE A 100 14.83 -5.16 -4.30
N ARG A 101 15.82 -4.51 -4.94
CA ARG A 101 15.88 -4.35 -6.40
C ARG A 101 15.91 -5.68 -7.15
N ARG A 102 16.62 -6.68 -6.62
CA ARG A 102 16.63 -8.03 -7.22
C ARG A 102 15.24 -8.67 -7.19
N GLN A 103 14.39 -8.29 -6.24
CA GLN A 103 13.06 -8.86 -6.07
C GLN A 103 11.96 -8.11 -6.80
N PHE A 104 12.04 -6.77 -6.86
CA PHE A 104 10.98 -5.91 -7.43
C PHE A 104 11.38 -5.22 -8.73
N GLY A 105 12.60 -5.42 -9.21
CA GLY A 105 13.14 -4.75 -10.39
C GLY A 105 14.17 -3.68 -10.01
N ARG A 106 15.12 -3.42 -10.93
CA ARG A 106 16.24 -2.49 -10.67
C ARG A 106 15.78 -1.06 -10.41
N ASP A 107 14.67 -0.68 -11.02
CA ASP A 107 14.17 0.69 -11.03
C ASP A 107 13.16 0.97 -9.89
N CYS A 108 12.87 -0.01 -9.04
CA CYS A 108 11.89 0.16 -7.94
C CYS A 108 12.36 1.18 -6.87
N ILE A 109 13.67 1.32 -6.70
CA ILE A 109 14.32 2.29 -5.80
C ILE A 109 15.38 3.02 -6.60
N LEU A 110 15.40 4.35 -6.55
CA LEU A 110 16.39 5.21 -7.19
C LEU A 110 17.50 5.56 -6.18
N THR A 111 18.75 5.46 -6.61
CA THR A 111 19.90 5.92 -5.81
C THR A 111 20.12 7.41 -6.07
N VAL A 112 20.22 8.20 -5.00
CA VAL A 112 20.66 9.59 -5.05
C VAL A 112 22.08 9.65 -4.49
N HIS A 113 23.05 9.81 -5.40
CA HIS A 113 24.47 9.67 -5.08
C HIS A 113 24.89 10.62 -3.95
N GLY A 114 25.68 10.11 -3.00
CA GLY A 114 26.13 10.88 -1.82
C GLY A 114 25.05 11.23 -0.80
N THR A 115 23.77 10.88 -1.02
CA THR A 115 22.67 11.27 -0.11
C THR A 115 21.89 10.08 0.43
N GLY A 116 21.39 9.20 -0.45
CA GLY A 116 20.52 8.10 -0.04
C GLY A 116 19.64 7.58 -1.17
N TYR A 117 18.36 7.35 -0.87
CA TYR A 117 17.47 6.62 -1.76
C TYR A 117 16.10 7.26 -1.86
N LYS A 118 15.44 7.05 -3.00
CA LYS A 118 14.06 7.42 -3.26
C LYS A 118 13.29 6.23 -3.79
N LEU A 119 12.00 6.15 -3.49
CA LEU A 119 11.12 5.22 -4.17
C LEU A 119 10.83 5.76 -5.57
N ALA A 120 10.86 4.93 -6.60
CA ALA A 120 10.44 5.35 -7.92
C ALA A 120 8.93 5.62 -7.93
N ALA A 121 8.48 6.65 -8.66
CA ALA A 121 7.08 7.08 -8.63
C ALA A 121 6.10 5.98 -9.05
N GLU A 122 6.43 5.26 -10.12
CA GLU A 122 5.61 4.14 -10.63
C GLU A 122 5.49 3.01 -9.60
N PHE A 123 6.61 2.64 -8.97
CA PHE A 123 6.60 1.63 -7.92
C PHE A 123 5.93 2.13 -6.63
N ALA A 124 6.04 3.43 -6.33
CA ALA A 124 5.35 4.05 -5.22
C ALA A 124 3.82 4.02 -5.41
N ALA A 125 3.33 4.25 -6.64
CA ALA A 125 1.92 4.11 -6.98
C ALA A 125 1.46 2.65 -6.79
N GLN A 126 2.19 1.68 -7.35
CA GLN A 126 1.89 0.25 -7.19
C GLN A 126 1.88 -0.17 -5.72
N LEU A 127 2.88 0.24 -4.93
CA LEU A 127 2.91 -0.01 -3.48
C LEU A 127 1.78 0.70 -2.75
N THR A 128 1.38 1.89 -3.18
CA THR A 128 0.25 2.62 -2.59
C THR A 128 -1.04 1.87 -2.83
N ASP A 129 -1.29 1.36 -4.04
CA ASP A 129 -2.46 0.54 -4.33
C ASP A 129 -2.49 -0.71 -3.44
N ILE A 130 -1.35 -1.39 -3.30
CA ILE A 130 -1.21 -2.57 -2.44
C ILE A 130 -1.44 -2.23 -0.95
N LEU A 131 -0.94 -1.10 -0.47
CA LEU A 131 -0.97 -0.73 0.96
C LEU A 131 -2.24 0.02 1.40
N GLN A 132 -2.82 0.85 0.54
CA GLN A 132 -4.09 1.55 0.82
C GLN A 132 -5.25 0.56 0.84
N ASP A 133 -5.22 -0.48 0.00
CA ASP A 133 -6.19 -1.58 0.05
C ASP A 133 -6.00 -2.51 1.26
N ALA A 134 -4.89 -2.39 1.99
CA ALA A 134 -4.59 -3.11 3.23
C ALA A 134 -4.89 -2.29 4.51
N THR A 135 -5.22 -1.01 4.38
CA THR A 135 -5.58 -0.17 5.53
C THR A 135 -7.10 -0.24 5.68
N PRO A 136 -7.66 -0.87 6.75
CA PRO A 136 -9.09 -0.78 6.98
C PRO A 136 -9.43 0.69 7.09
N ALA A 137 -10.36 1.15 6.26
CA ALA A 137 -10.96 2.48 6.39
C ALA A 137 -11.26 2.68 7.88
N ARG A 138 -10.50 3.56 8.53
CA ARG A 138 -10.83 4.00 9.88
C ARG A 138 -12.19 4.66 9.74
N ALA A 139 -13.21 3.97 10.24
CA ALA A 139 -14.55 4.49 10.39
C ALA A 139 -14.45 5.83 11.11
N ALA A 140 -14.88 6.88 10.41
CA ALA A 140 -15.25 8.16 10.99
C ALA A 140 -16.74 8.13 11.30
#